data_AF-V4B6D4-F1
#
_entry.id   AF-V4B6D4-F1
#
_cell.length_a   1.000
_cell.length_b   1.000
_cell.length_c   1.000
_cell.angle_alpha   90.00
_cell.angle_beta   90.00
_cell.angle_gamma   90.00
#
_symmetry.space_group_name_H-M   'P 1'
#
loop_
_entity.id
_entity.type
_entity.pdbx_description
1 polymer ?
#
loop_
_entity_poly.entity_id
_entity_poly.type
_entity_poly.pdbx_seq_one_letter_code
_entity_poly.pdbx_strand_id
1 'polypeptide(L)'
;MIIRSKNCFIQLEYNNNTICKICFIQLEYNDNTICKICFIQLEYNDNTTCKNCFIQLAYNDNTICKNCFIQLEYNDNTICKICFIQLEYNDNTICKNCFIQLEYNDNTICKNCFIQLEYNDNTICKNCFIQLEYNNNTICKICFIQLEYNDNTICKNCFIQLEYNNTICKICFIQLEYNDNTI
;
A
#
# COMPACT_ATOMS: atom_id res chain seq x y z
N MET A 1 16.53 -21.50 -12.51
CA MET A 1 17.96 -21.19 -12.22
C MET A 1 18.08 -20.47 -10.89
N ILE A 2 19.25 -20.45 -10.23
CA ILE A 2 19.49 -19.67 -9.00
C ILE A 2 20.64 -18.70 -9.26
N ILE A 3 20.42 -17.42 -9.02
CA ILE A 3 21.44 -16.38 -9.13
C ILE A 3 21.83 -15.90 -7.73
N ARG A 4 23.13 -15.91 -7.47
CA ARG A 4 23.73 -15.36 -6.24
C ARG A 4 24.90 -14.49 -6.61
N SER A 5 24.77 -13.18 -6.44
CA SER A 5 25.86 -12.25 -6.77
C SER A 5 25.91 -11.04 -5.83
N LYS A 6 27.10 -10.44 -5.72
CA LYS A 6 27.25 -9.16 -5.01
C LYS A 6 26.81 -8.00 -5.88
N ASN A 7 27.29 -7.96 -7.12
CA ASN A 7 26.97 -6.93 -8.11
C ASN A 7 26.52 -7.66 -9.37
N CYS A 8 25.30 -7.41 -9.85
CA CYS A 8 24.74 -8.14 -10.97
C CYS A 8 23.88 -7.23 -11.86
N PHE A 9 23.99 -7.41 -13.17
CA PHE A 9 22.95 -7.03 -14.12
C PHE A 9 22.32 -8.34 -14.58
N ILE A 10 21.01 -8.50 -14.35
CA ILE A 10 20.28 -9.72 -14.67
C ILE A 10 19.20 -9.35 -15.68
N GLN A 11 19.28 -9.99 -16.85
CA GLN A 11 18.24 -9.96 -17.86
C GLN A 11 18.06 -11.39 -18.39
N LEU A 12 16.94 -12.02 -18.03
CA LEU A 12 16.59 -13.38 -18.42
C LEU A 12 15.06 -13.50 -18.53
N GLU A 13 14.57 -14.47 -19.27
CA GLU A 13 13.13 -14.77 -19.30
C GLU A 13 12.69 -15.41 -17.97
N TYR A 14 13.41 -16.45 -17.54
CA TYR A 14 13.04 -17.25 -16.37
C TYR A 14 14.17 -17.38 -15.36
N ASN A 15 13.84 -17.21 -14.09
CA ASN A 15 14.70 -17.60 -12.98
C ASN A 15 13.85 -18.08 -11.79
N ASN A 16 14.41 -18.89 -10.89
CA ASN A 16 13.63 -19.32 -9.71
C ASN A 16 13.95 -18.43 -8.53
N ASN A 17 15.25 -18.23 -8.26
CA ASN A 17 15.69 -17.50 -7.09
C ASN A 17 16.78 -16.49 -7.45
N THR A 18 16.55 -15.22 -7.17
CA THR A 18 17.53 -14.15 -7.34
C THR A 18 17.93 -13.61 -5.98
N ILE A 19 19.21 -13.71 -5.64
CA ILE A 19 19.77 -13.14 -4.41
C ILE A 19 20.94 -12.24 -4.80
N CYS A 20 20.73 -10.93 -4.76
CA CYS A 20 21.77 -9.96 -5.08
C CYS A 20 21.91 -8.85 -4.03
N LYS A 21 23.11 -8.26 -3.91
CA LYS A 21 23.33 -7.13 -2.99
C LYS A 21 23.11 -5.79 -3.70
N ILE A 22 23.74 -5.58 -4.84
CA ILE A 22 23.62 -4.40 -5.69
C ILE A 22 23.27 -4.86 -7.08
N CYS A 23 22.09 -4.49 -7.59
CA CYS A 23 21.62 -5.09 -8.82
C CYS A 23 20.66 -4.27 -9.66
N PHE A 24 20.69 -4.57 -10.95
CA PHE A 24 19.60 -4.28 -11.87
C PHE A 24 19.01 -5.62 -12.30
N ILE A 25 17.71 -5.81 -12.11
CA ILE A 25 17.00 -7.05 -12.42
C ILE A 25 15.85 -6.71 -13.38
N GLN A 26 15.85 -7.37 -14.53
CA GLN A 26 14.75 -7.43 -15.46
C GLN A 26 14.45 -8.89 -15.78
N LEU A 27 13.29 -9.41 -15.37
CA LEU A 27 12.88 -10.78 -15.67
C LEU A 27 11.41 -10.82 -16.09
N GLU A 28 11.05 -11.79 -16.93
CA GLU A 28 9.64 -12.05 -17.23
C GLU A 28 9.01 -12.85 -16.08
N TYR A 29 9.66 -13.93 -15.63
CA TYR A 29 9.18 -14.79 -14.55
C TYR A 29 10.26 -15.03 -13.49
N ASN A 30 9.88 -14.87 -12.22
CA ASN A 30 10.76 -15.23 -11.11
C ASN A 30 10.02 -15.63 -9.82
N ASP A 31 10.29 -16.80 -9.26
CA ASP A 31 9.60 -17.22 -8.04
C ASP A 31 9.97 -16.32 -6.83
N ASN A 32 11.27 -16.06 -6.60
CA ASN A 32 11.72 -15.30 -5.42
C ASN A 32 12.86 -14.32 -5.71
N THR A 33 12.70 -13.07 -5.28
CA THR A 33 13.72 -12.03 -5.37
C THR A 33 14.09 -11.51 -3.98
N ILE A 34 15.38 -11.60 -3.61
CA ILE A 34 15.92 -11.09 -2.34
C ILE A 34 17.08 -10.13 -2.61
N CYS A 35 16.86 -8.84 -2.36
CA CYS A 35 17.78 -7.78 -2.78
C CYS A 35 18.00 -6.66 -1.74
N LYS A 36 19.11 -5.92 -1.85
CA LYS A 36 19.49 -4.87 -0.87
C LYS A 36 19.69 -3.45 -1.38
N ILE A 37 20.07 -3.27 -2.64
CA ILE A 37 20.20 -1.98 -3.31
C ILE A 37 19.96 -2.27 -4.78
N CYS A 38 18.71 -2.26 -5.21
CA CYS A 38 18.40 -2.70 -6.57
C CYS A 38 17.34 -1.88 -7.27
N PHE A 39 17.39 -1.96 -8.59
CA PHE A 39 16.27 -1.66 -9.47
C PHE A 39 15.70 -2.99 -9.95
N ILE A 40 14.41 -3.20 -9.79
CA ILE A 40 13.72 -4.46 -10.08
C ILE A 40 12.53 -4.16 -10.98
N GLN A 41 12.50 -4.81 -12.13
CA GLN A 41 11.37 -4.86 -13.05
C GLN A 41 11.04 -6.32 -13.34
N LEU A 42 9.86 -6.80 -12.91
CA LEU A 42 9.43 -8.18 -13.16
C LEU A 42 8.00 -8.17 -13.71
N GLU A 43 7.70 -9.07 -14.65
CA GLU A 43 6.32 -9.24 -15.13
C GLU A 43 5.52 -10.12 -14.14
N TYR A 44 6.06 -11.29 -13.79
CA TYR A 44 5.47 -12.20 -12.82
C TYR A 44 6.48 -12.59 -11.76
N ASN A 45 6.11 -12.43 -10.48
CA ASN A 45 6.94 -12.89 -9.38
C ASN A 45 6.17 -13.25 -8.11
N ASP A 46 6.39 -14.44 -7.54
CA ASP A 46 5.62 -14.84 -6.34
C ASP A 46 6.03 -14.00 -5.12
N ASN A 47 7.33 -13.84 -4.86
CA ASN A 47 7.81 -13.17 -3.64
C ASN A 47 8.96 -12.19 -3.87
N THR A 48 8.80 -10.96 -3.40
CA THR A 48 9.84 -9.93 -3.41
C THR A 48 10.18 -9.50 -1.99
N THR A 49 11.43 -9.71 -1.56
CA THR A 49 11.95 -9.21 -0.28
C THR A 49 13.13 -8.27 -0.50
N CYS A 50 12.92 -6.98 -0.25
CA CYS A 50 13.89 -5.97 -0.65
C CYS A 50 14.15 -4.89 0.40
N LYS A 51 15.34 -4.27 0.29
CA LYS A 51 15.70 -3.07 1.05
C LYS A 51 16.29 -2.06 0.09
N ASN A 52 16.02 -0.76 0.29
CA ASN A 52 16.61 0.32 -0.52
C ASN A 52 16.48 0.07 -2.04
N CYS A 53 15.28 -0.29 -2.50
CA CYS A 53 15.03 -0.64 -3.90
C CYS A 53 14.00 0.27 -4.56
N PHE A 54 14.11 0.34 -5.89
CA PHE A 54 13.02 0.73 -6.79
C PHE A 54 12.44 -0.55 -7.38
N ILE A 55 11.12 -0.73 -7.28
CA ILE A 55 10.44 -1.97 -7.63
C ILE A 55 9.25 -1.64 -8.51
N GLN A 56 9.19 -2.28 -9.68
CA GLN A 56 8.06 -2.27 -10.59
C GLN A 56 7.68 -3.71 -10.91
N LEU A 57 6.48 -4.15 -10.54
CA LEU A 57 5.99 -5.51 -10.83
C LEU A 57 4.60 -5.44 -11.47
N ALA A 58 4.33 -6.24 -12.50
CA ALA A 58 2.98 -6.35 -13.04
C ALA A 58 2.12 -7.28 -12.16
N TYR A 59 2.59 -8.50 -11.91
CA TYR A 59 1.91 -9.48 -11.06
C TYR A 59 2.83 -9.97 -9.95
N ASN A 60 2.40 -9.86 -8.70
CA ASN A 60 3.17 -10.39 -7.59
C ASN A 60 2.34 -10.79 -6.37
N ASP A 61 2.53 -11.99 -5.82
CA ASP A 61 1.73 -12.42 -4.66
C ASP A 61 2.12 -11.66 -3.38
N ASN A 62 3.42 -11.57 -3.08
CA ASN A 62 3.89 -10.98 -1.82
C ASN A 62 5.07 -10.03 -1.98
N THR A 63 4.93 -8.81 -1.47
CA THR A 63 6.00 -7.80 -1.43
C THR A 63 6.33 -7.41 0.00
N ILE A 64 7.57 -7.67 0.44
CA ILE A 64 8.10 -7.28 1.76
C ILE A 64 9.27 -6.33 1.58
N CYS A 65 9.09 -5.05 1.94
CA CYS A 65 10.07 -4.03 1.61
C CYS A 65 10.37 -3.03 2.72
N LYS A 66 11.59 -2.48 2.67
CA LYS A 66 12.01 -1.40 3.56
C LYS A 66 12.81 -0.34 2.81
N ASN A 67 12.46 0.93 2.99
CA ASN A 67 13.10 2.06 2.30
C ASN A 67 12.99 1.93 0.77
N CYS A 68 11.79 1.63 0.25
CA CYS A 68 11.60 1.36 -1.17
C CYS A 68 10.62 2.34 -1.81
N PHE A 69 10.77 2.50 -3.13
CA PHE A 69 9.73 3.00 -4.01
C PHE A 69 9.14 1.79 -4.74
N ILE A 70 7.81 1.65 -4.71
CA ILE A 70 7.10 0.45 -5.15
C ILE A 70 5.95 0.88 -6.05
N GLN A 71 5.90 0.30 -7.24
CA GLN A 71 4.78 0.36 -8.17
C GLN A 71 4.36 -1.06 -8.53
N LEU A 72 3.12 -1.45 -8.22
CA LEU A 72 2.58 -2.77 -8.57
C LEU A 72 1.24 -2.60 -9.29
N GLU A 73 1.00 -3.40 -10.31
CA GLU A 73 -0.30 -3.43 -11.00
C GLU A 73 -1.27 -4.36 -10.25
N TYR A 74 -0.88 -5.61 -10.05
CA TYR A 74 -1.65 -6.61 -9.29
C TYR A 74 -0.79 -7.23 -8.19
N ASN A 75 -1.24 -7.15 -6.94
CA ASN A 75 -0.54 -7.80 -5.85
C ASN A 75 -1.43 -8.24 -4.68
N ASP A 76 -1.27 -9.46 -4.17
CA ASP A 76 -2.13 -9.92 -3.07
C ASP A 76 -1.75 -9.24 -1.74
N ASN A 77 -0.46 -9.24 -1.37
CA ASN A 77 -0.02 -8.75 -0.07
C ASN A 77 1.20 -7.83 -0.14
N THR A 78 1.08 -6.63 0.43
CA THR A 78 2.19 -5.67 0.54
C THR A 78 2.48 -5.36 2.00
N ILE A 79 3.70 -5.65 2.46
CA ILE A 79 4.18 -5.33 3.82
C ILE A 79 5.40 -4.41 3.73
N CYS A 80 5.24 -3.15 4.14
CA CYS A 80 6.26 -2.14 3.90
C CYS A 80 6.58 -1.25 5.10
N LYS A 81 7.83 -0.76 5.13
CA LYS A 81 8.28 0.22 6.11
C LYS A 81 9.14 1.30 5.45
N ILE A 82 8.74 2.57 5.64
CA ILE A 82 9.41 3.73 5.03
C ILE A 82 9.40 3.56 3.51
N CYS A 83 8.22 3.55 2.92
CA CYS A 83 8.08 3.36 1.48
C CYS A 83 7.16 4.42 0.86
N PHE A 84 7.39 4.67 -0.43
CA PHE A 84 6.38 5.23 -1.32
C PHE A 84 5.79 4.06 -2.11
N ILE A 85 4.45 3.98 -2.15
CA ILE A 85 3.74 2.83 -2.69
C ILE A 85 2.62 3.34 -3.59
N GLN A 86 2.59 2.84 -4.82
CA GLN A 86 1.50 3.00 -5.77
C GLN A 86 1.04 1.61 -6.21
N LEU A 87 -0.21 1.24 -5.93
CA LEU A 87 -0.79 -0.04 -6.37
C LEU A 87 -2.09 0.23 -7.13
N GLU A 88 -2.32 -0.51 -8.22
CA GLU A 88 -3.60 -0.46 -8.93
C GLU A 88 -4.61 -1.39 -8.25
N TYR A 89 -4.27 -2.68 -8.12
CA TYR A 89 -5.10 -3.68 -7.46
C TYR A 89 -4.30 -4.41 -6.37
N ASN A 90 -4.82 -4.39 -5.15
CA ASN A 90 -4.18 -5.15 -4.06
C ASN A 90 -5.13 -5.62 -2.96
N ASP A 91 -5.03 -6.87 -2.50
CA ASP A 91 -5.93 -7.37 -1.46
C ASP A 91 -5.58 -6.77 -0.09
N ASN A 92 -4.31 -6.86 0.33
CA ASN A 92 -3.90 -6.44 1.67
C ASN A 92 -2.65 -5.57 1.69
N THR A 93 -2.75 -4.39 2.29
CA THR A 93 -1.61 -3.48 2.47
C THR A 93 -1.36 -3.24 3.96
N ILE A 94 -0.16 -3.61 4.44
CA ILE A 94 0.28 -3.38 5.82
C ILE A 94 1.52 -2.49 5.82
N CYS A 95 1.38 -1.25 6.30
CA CYS A 95 2.44 -0.25 6.15
C CYS A 95 2.75 0.56 7.41
N LYS A 96 4.01 0.99 7.51
CA LYS A 96 4.47 1.90 8.55
C LYS A 96 5.37 2.99 8.00
N ASN A 97 5.04 4.25 8.32
CA ASN A 97 5.76 5.43 7.85
C ASN A 97 5.80 5.51 6.31
N CYS A 98 4.65 5.30 5.65
CA CYS A 98 4.58 5.25 4.18
C CYS A 98 3.72 6.36 3.60
N PHE A 99 3.98 6.68 2.34
CA PHE A 99 3.03 7.36 1.46
C PHE A 99 2.43 6.29 0.54
N ILE A 100 1.10 6.25 0.44
CA ILE A 100 0.36 5.17 -0.20
C ILE A 100 -0.70 5.77 -1.12
N GLN A 101 -0.70 5.33 -2.37
CA GLN A 101 -1.74 5.55 -3.36
C GLN A 101 -2.25 4.20 -3.83
N LEU A 102 -3.54 3.89 -3.64
CA LEU A 102 -4.18 2.68 -4.14
C LEU A 102 -5.42 3.04 -4.95
N GLU A 103 -5.63 2.38 -6.08
CA GLU A 103 -6.88 2.50 -6.83
C GLU A 103 -7.94 1.58 -6.24
N TYR A 104 -7.65 0.27 -6.17
CA TYR A 104 -8.53 -0.74 -5.57
C TYR A 104 -7.79 -1.54 -4.52
N ASN A 105 -8.34 -1.58 -3.30
CA ASN A 105 -7.77 -2.43 -2.26
C ASN A 105 -8.78 -2.95 -1.24
N ASP A 106 -8.71 -4.22 -0.85
CA ASP A 106 -9.67 -4.75 0.13
C ASP A 106 -9.36 -4.25 1.54
N ASN A 107 -8.12 -4.44 2.02
CA ASN A 107 -7.76 -4.11 3.40
C ASN A 107 -6.47 -3.29 3.50
N THR A 108 -6.56 -2.13 4.15
CA THR A 108 -5.41 -1.26 4.43
C THR A 108 -5.20 -1.14 5.92
N ILE A 109 -4.03 -1.58 6.42
CA ILE A 109 -3.61 -1.43 7.82
C ILE A 109 -2.35 -0.57 7.90
N CYS A 110 -2.47 0.63 8.45
CA CYS A 110 -1.40 1.63 8.38
C CYS A 110 -1.09 2.33 9.69
N LYS A 111 0.18 2.71 9.85
CA LYS A 111 0.62 3.55 10.97
C LYS A 111 1.57 4.65 10.52
N ASN A 112 1.27 5.89 10.91
CA ASN A 112 2.04 7.08 10.52
C ASN A 112 2.14 7.23 9.00
N CYS A 113 1.02 7.09 8.28
CA CYS A 113 1.01 7.12 6.82
C CYS A 113 0.22 8.30 6.28
N PHE A 114 0.57 8.70 5.06
CA PHE A 114 -0.32 9.44 4.18
C PHE A 114 -0.94 8.44 3.21
N ILE A 115 -2.25 8.45 3.07
CA ILE A 115 -3.01 7.44 2.33
C ILE A 115 -4.00 8.16 1.42
N GLN A 116 -3.98 7.80 0.14
CA GLN A 116 -4.99 8.18 -0.85
C GLN A 116 -5.53 6.88 -1.45
N LEU A 117 -6.82 6.59 -1.28
CA LEU A 117 -7.49 5.42 -1.88
C LEU A 117 -8.68 5.88 -2.71
N GLU A 118 -8.87 5.29 -3.88
CA GLU A 118 -10.09 5.48 -4.66
C GLU A 118 -11.20 4.57 -4.13
N TYR A 119 -10.98 3.26 -4.15
CA TYR A 119 -11.90 2.25 -3.63
C TYR A 119 -11.21 1.36 -2.61
N ASN A 120 -11.80 1.28 -1.41
CA ASN A 120 -11.30 0.33 -0.41
C ASN A 120 -12.39 -0.24 0.51
N ASP A 121 -12.33 -1.54 0.82
CA ASP A 121 -13.35 -2.13 1.71
C ASP A 121 -13.11 -1.73 3.17
N ASN A 122 -11.92 -1.97 3.70
CA ASN A 122 -11.61 -1.71 5.11
C ASN A 122 -10.30 -0.96 5.31
N THR A 123 -10.35 0.18 6.00
CA THR A 123 -9.17 0.94 6.38
C THR A 123 -9.02 0.96 7.90
N ILE A 124 -7.92 0.43 8.41
CA ILE A 124 -7.52 0.51 9.82
C ILE A 124 -6.24 1.32 9.93
N CYS A 125 -6.28 2.44 10.64
CA CYS A 125 -5.13 3.33 10.68
C CYS A 125 -4.91 4.03 12.01
N LYS A 126 -3.66 4.47 12.22
CA LYS A 126 -3.26 5.25 13.37
C LYS A 126 -2.25 6.32 13.00
N ASN A 127 -2.48 7.55 13.43
CA ASN A 127 -1.63 8.70 13.15
C ASN A 127 -1.51 8.95 11.63
N CYS A 128 -2.63 8.92 10.91
CA CYS A 128 -2.61 9.02 9.44
C CYS A 128 -3.31 10.27 8.93
N PHE A 129 -2.87 10.72 7.76
CA PHE A 129 -3.68 11.56 6.88
C PHE A 129 -4.28 10.65 5.82
N ILE A 130 -5.58 10.80 5.58
CA ILE A 130 -6.34 9.89 4.73
C ILE A 130 -7.23 10.72 3.81
N GLN A 131 -7.19 10.40 2.53
CA GLN A 131 -8.16 10.83 1.53
C GLN A 131 -8.76 9.57 0.92
N LEU A 132 -10.08 9.38 1.01
CA LEU A 132 -10.78 8.28 0.33
C LEU A 132 -11.96 8.82 -0.47
N GLU A 133 -12.15 8.27 -1.66
CA GLU A 133 -13.34 8.53 -2.47
C GLU A 133 -14.47 7.61 -2.01
N TYR A 134 -14.24 6.30 -2.04
CA TYR A 134 -15.19 5.27 -1.62
C TYR A 134 -14.58 4.29 -0.64
N ASN A 135 -15.21 4.13 0.52
CA ASN A 135 -14.80 3.08 1.46
C ASN A 135 -15.94 2.52 2.31
N ASN A 136 -15.97 1.21 2.54
CA ASN A 136 -17.05 0.62 3.35
C ASN A 136 -16.84 0.93 4.85
N ASN A 137 -15.69 0.55 5.40
CA ASN A 137 -15.42 0.73 6.83
C ASN A 137 -14.09 1.40 7.10
N THR A 138 -14.10 2.49 7.87
CA THR A 138 -12.88 3.14 8.35
C THR A 138 -12.81 3.07 9.88
N ILE A 139 -11.74 2.48 10.40
CA ILE A 139 -11.40 2.51 11.82
C ILE A 139 -10.09 3.28 12.00
N CYS A 140 -10.15 4.39 12.72
CA CYS A 140 -9.00 5.27 12.80
C CYS A 140 -8.78 5.88 14.19
N LYS A 141 -7.51 6.19 14.49
CA LYS A 141 -7.13 6.88 15.72
C LYS A 141 -6.08 7.94 15.44
N ILE A 142 -6.36 9.17 15.85
CA ILE A 142 -5.50 10.34 15.63
C ILE A 142 -5.28 10.49 14.12
N CYS A 143 -6.34 10.78 13.38
CA CYS A 143 -6.25 10.92 11.94
C CYS A 143 -6.88 12.23 11.46
N PHE A 144 -6.35 12.74 10.36
CA PHE A 144 -7.07 13.68 9.50
C PHE A 144 -7.66 12.86 8.36
N ILE A 145 -8.94 13.07 8.07
CA ILE A 145 -9.68 12.30 7.09
C ILE A 145 -10.47 13.25 6.21
N GLN A 146 -10.27 13.13 4.90
CA GLN A 146 -11.14 13.67 3.87
C GLN A 146 -11.83 12.51 3.16
N LEU A 147 -13.15 12.58 3.06
CA LEU A 147 -13.97 11.47 2.61
C LEU A 147 -15.14 11.97 1.78
N GLU A 148 -15.36 11.37 0.62
CA GLU A 148 -16.57 11.63 -0.19
C GLU A 148 -17.69 10.68 0.27
N TYR A 149 -17.49 9.36 0.09
CA TYR A 149 -18.46 8.34 0.46
C TYR A 149 -17.86 7.28 1.37
N ASN A 150 -18.49 7.07 2.52
CA ASN A 150 -18.12 5.93 3.36
C ASN A 150 -19.31 5.40 4.17
N ASP A 151 -19.53 4.09 4.18
CA ASP A 151 -20.69 3.52 4.88
C ASP A 151 -20.60 3.73 6.40
N ASN A 152 -19.47 3.34 7.01
CA ASN A 152 -19.27 3.44 8.45
C ASN A 152 -17.87 3.92 8.83
N THR A 153 -17.78 4.93 9.69
CA THR A 153 -16.51 5.38 10.26
C THR A 153 -16.53 5.32 11.77
N ILE A 154 -15.58 4.59 12.35
CA ILE A 154 -15.31 4.56 13.78
C ILE A 154 -14.00 5.27 14.05
N CYS A 155 -14.06 6.38 14.77
CA CYS A 155 -12.93 7.27 14.89
C CYS A 155 -12.68 7.74 16.33
N LYS A 156 -11.41 7.99 16.67
CA LYS A 156 -11.04 8.63 17.94
C LYS A 156 -9.94 9.66 17.75
N ASN A 157 -10.18 10.87 18.27
CA ASN A 157 -9.25 12.00 18.16
C ASN A 157 -8.98 12.39 16.70
N CYS A 158 -10.02 12.46 15.87
CA CYS A 158 -9.87 12.73 14.43
C CYS A 158 -10.45 14.08 14.02
N PHE A 159 -9.85 14.67 12.98
CA PHE A 159 -10.48 15.71 12.19
C PHE A 159 -11.03 15.05 10.92
N ILE A 160 -12.28 15.35 10.59
CA ILE A 160 -12.98 14.70 9.49
C ILE A 160 -13.71 15.76 8.66
N GLN A 161 -13.48 15.74 7.34
CA GLN A 161 -14.29 16.43 6.34
C GLN A 161 -15.05 15.38 5.52
N LEU A 162 -16.37 15.52 5.41
CA LEU A 162 -17.26 14.51 4.86
C LEU A 162 -18.38 15.10 4.00
N GLU A 163 -18.77 14.32 2.98
CA GLU A 163 -20.04 14.49 2.28
C GLU A 163 -21.12 13.51 2.79
N TYR A 164 -20.85 12.18 2.82
CA TYR A 164 -21.83 11.16 3.25
C TYR A 164 -21.23 10.03 4.09
N ASN A 165 -21.63 9.88 5.37
CA ASN A 165 -21.15 8.78 6.22
C ASN A 165 -21.90 8.59 7.56
N ASN A 166 -22.12 7.33 7.96
CA ASN A 166 -22.49 7.01 9.34
C ASN A 166 -21.25 7.02 10.25
N THR A 167 -21.05 8.14 10.94
CA THR A 167 -19.83 8.35 11.74
C THR A 167 -20.08 8.18 13.24
N ILE A 168 -19.40 7.22 13.84
CA ILE A 168 -19.24 7.09 15.29
C ILE A 168 -17.87 7.64 15.69
N CYS A 169 -17.85 8.81 16.31
CA CYS A 169 -16.61 9.50 16.66
C CYS A 169 -16.54 9.88 18.13
N LYS A 170 -15.34 9.70 18.72
CA LYS A 170 -15.02 10.18 20.07
C LYS A 170 -13.91 11.23 20.02
N ILE A 171 -14.24 12.46 20.45
CA ILE A 171 -13.34 13.62 20.49
C ILE A 171 -12.92 14.01 19.07
N CYS A 172 -13.84 14.56 18.29
CA CYS A 172 -13.62 14.80 16.88
C CYS A 172 -14.17 16.14 16.46
N PHE A 173 -13.53 16.71 15.44
CA PHE A 173 -14.08 17.82 14.69
C PHE A 173 -14.59 17.26 13.36
N ILE A 174 -15.86 17.51 13.05
CA ILE A 174 -16.50 17.04 11.82
C ILE A 174 -17.01 18.27 11.08
N GLN A 175 -16.58 18.42 9.83
CA GLN A 175 -17.13 19.38 8.89
C GLN A 175 -17.93 18.61 7.83
N LEU A 176 -19.22 18.95 7.71
CA LEU A 176 -20.13 18.36 6.73
C LEU A 176 -20.41 19.38 5.63
N GLU A 177 -20.36 18.93 4.38
CA GLU A 177 -20.83 19.74 3.24
C GLU A 177 -22.35 19.56 3.01
N TYR A 178 -22.89 18.39 3.36
CA TYR A 178 -24.33 18.09 3.32
C TYR A 178 -24.76 17.31 4.57
N ASN A 179 -25.97 17.56 5.10
CA ASN A 179 -26.49 16.89 6.30
C ASN A 179 -27.92 16.41 6.06
N ASP A 180 -28.06 15.16 5.65
CA ASP A 180 -29.35 14.50 5.38
C ASP A 180 -29.89 13.74 6.60
N ASN A 181 -29.61 14.21 7.82
CA ASN A 181 -30.18 13.62 9.03
C ASN A 181 -31.67 13.94 9.17
N THR A 182 -32.50 13.15 8.48
CA THR A 182 -33.67 12.57 9.14
C THR A 182 -33.23 11.34 9.94
N ILE A 183 -33.22 11.54 11.28
CA ILE A 183 -33.08 10.60 12.42
C ILE A 183 -31.64 10.31 12.87
#